data_AF-A0A7H4GKF4-F1
#
_entry.id   AF-A0A7H4GKF4-F1
#
_cell.length_a   1.000
_cell.length_b   1.000
_cell.length_c   1.000
_cell.angle_alpha   90.00
_cell.angle_beta   90.00
_cell.angle_gamma   90.00
#
_symmetry.space_group_name_H-M   'P 1'
#
loop_
_entity.id
_entity.type
_entity.pdbx_description
1 polymer ?
#
loop_
_entity_poly.entity_id
_entity_poly.type
_entity_poly.pdbx_seq_one_letter_code
_entity_poly.pdbx_strand_id
1 'polypeptide(L)'
;MKRSLLWLAPLYLLAACATSPDCSPQGGFAQALADQTTHPDCRSEQYEEAFRLGEALSLKRREKSQLLEREDSLDSAERARLRSLERDIPELETLARMQGYLPPEQTPETGRQP
;
A
#
# COMPACT_ATOMS: atom_id res chain seq x y z
N MET A 1 -55.59 -18.83 -27.91
CA MET A 1 -54.96 -17.50 -28.15
C MET A 1 -53.81 -17.38 -27.15
N LYS A 2 -52.59 -17.85 -27.46
CA LYS A 2 -51.46 -17.11 -28.08
C LYS A 2 -51.21 -15.73 -27.47
N ARG A 3 -50.17 -15.62 -26.63
CA ARG A 3 -49.18 -14.53 -26.65
C ARG A 3 -47.97 -14.90 -25.79
N SER A 4 -47.00 -15.54 -26.45
CA SER A 4 -45.62 -15.62 -26.02
C SER A 4 -45.04 -14.20 -25.97
N LEU A 5 -44.57 -13.76 -24.80
CA LEU A 5 -43.63 -12.64 -24.71
C LEU A 5 -42.23 -13.23 -24.51
N LEU A 6 -41.51 -13.31 -25.62
CA LEU A 6 -40.06 -13.47 -25.66
C LEU A 6 -39.43 -12.26 -24.96
N TRP A 7 -38.97 -12.44 -23.73
CA TRP A 7 -38.05 -11.52 -23.09
C TRP A 7 -36.67 -11.71 -23.72
N LEU A 8 -36.31 -10.81 -24.63
CA LEU A 8 -34.93 -10.57 -25.03
C LEU A 8 -34.18 -10.02 -23.80
N ALA A 9 -33.48 -10.88 -23.07
CA ALA A 9 -32.48 -10.45 -22.11
C ALA A 9 -31.25 -9.96 -22.91
N PRO A 10 -30.87 -8.67 -22.81
CA PRO A 10 -29.69 -8.17 -23.48
C PRO A 10 -28.43 -8.69 -22.77
N LEU A 11 -27.48 -9.12 -23.59
CA LEU A 11 -26.07 -9.37 -23.29
C LEU A 11 -25.52 -8.45 -22.19
N TYR A 12 -25.21 -9.00 -21.02
CA TYR A 12 -24.15 -8.50 -20.16
C TYR A 12 -22.95 -9.45 -20.31
N LEU A 13 -22.27 -9.35 -21.45
CA LEU A 13 -20.86 -9.75 -21.54
C LEU A 13 -20.06 -8.75 -20.69
N LEU A 14 -20.04 -8.97 -19.38
CA LEU A 14 -19.03 -8.43 -18.50
C LEU A 14 -17.70 -8.99 -19.00
N ALA A 15 -17.05 -8.23 -19.87
CA ALA A 15 -15.65 -8.42 -20.21
C ALA A 15 -14.87 -8.28 -18.90
N ALA A 16 -14.64 -9.41 -18.23
CA ALA A 16 -13.66 -9.51 -17.17
C ALA A 16 -12.31 -9.21 -17.81
N CYS A 17 -11.86 -7.96 -17.72
CA CYS A 17 -10.48 -7.62 -17.96
C CYS A 17 -9.68 -8.36 -16.88
N ALA A 18 -9.26 -9.58 -17.19
CA ALA A 18 -8.23 -10.28 -16.45
C ALA A 18 -6.91 -9.54 -16.75
N THR A 19 -6.70 -8.42 -16.05
CA THR A 19 -5.42 -7.73 -16.07
C THR A 19 -4.39 -8.67 -15.44
N SER A 20 -3.31 -8.94 -16.17
CA SER A 20 -2.17 -9.69 -15.65
C SER A 20 -1.63 -9.02 -14.38
N PRO A 21 -1.21 -9.79 -13.37
CA PRO A 21 -0.65 -9.22 -12.14
C PRO A 21 0.62 -8.41 -12.46
N ASP A 22 0.77 -7.26 -11.81
CA ASP A 22 2.00 -6.47 -11.89
C ASP A 22 3.08 -7.11 -11.00
N CYS A 23 3.97 -7.88 -11.64
CA CYS A 23 5.11 -8.52 -11.00
C CYS A 23 6.38 -7.65 -10.99
N SER A 24 6.28 -6.35 -11.27
CA SER A 24 7.40 -5.42 -11.08
C SER A 24 7.69 -5.20 -9.59
N PRO A 25 8.93 -4.82 -9.21
CA PRO A 25 9.25 -4.45 -7.83
C PRO A 25 8.32 -3.35 -7.29
N GLN A 26 8.00 -2.35 -8.12
CA GLN A 26 7.03 -1.30 -7.78
C GLN A 26 5.65 -1.89 -7.45
N GLY A 27 5.17 -2.84 -8.26
CA GLY A 27 3.92 -3.56 -8.03
C GLY A 27 3.92 -4.34 -6.71
N GLY A 28 5.03 -5.00 -6.37
CA GLY A 28 5.20 -5.71 -5.09
C GLY A 28 5.14 -4.78 -3.88
N PHE A 29 5.88 -3.67 -3.92
CA PHE A 29 5.84 -2.65 -2.86
C PHE A 29 4.44 -2.05 -2.70
N ALA A 30 3.77 -1.70 -3.81
CA ALA A 30 2.43 -1.12 -3.80
C ALA A 30 1.38 -2.09 -3.24
N GLN A 31 1.45 -3.38 -3.62
CA GLN A 31 0.56 -4.42 -3.06
C GLN A 31 0.70 -4.54 -1.55
N ALA A 32 1.94 -4.56 -1.04
CA ALA A 32 2.18 -4.66 0.39
C ALA A 32 1.70 -3.43 1.19
N LEU A 33 1.80 -2.23 0.61
CA LEU A 33 1.21 -1.02 1.19
C LEU A 33 -0.32 -1.05 1.23
N ALA A 34 -0.94 -1.76 0.28
CA ALA A 34 -2.39 -1.93 0.20
C ALA A 34 -2.90 -3.14 1.03
N ASP A 35 -2.05 -3.76 1.85
CA ASP A 35 -2.36 -4.95 2.65
C ASP A 35 -2.88 -6.13 1.82
N GLN A 36 -2.38 -6.24 0.58
CA GLN A 36 -2.65 -7.37 -0.31
C GLN A 36 -1.56 -8.43 -0.15
N THR A 37 -1.93 -9.69 -0.34
CA THR A 37 -0.97 -10.80 -0.38
C THR A 37 -0.21 -10.84 -1.70
N THR A 38 0.98 -11.43 -1.71
CA THR A 38 1.74 -11.65 -2.94
C THR A 38 0.95 -12.48 -3.95
N HIS A 39 1.13 -12.17 -5.24
CA HIS A 39 0.56 -12.99 -6.31
C HIS A 39 1.42 -14.24 -6.53
N PRO A 40 0.85 -15.45 -6.63
CA PRO A 40 1.62 -16.70 -6.74
C PRO A 40 2.50 -16.81 -8.00
N ASP A 41 2.19 -16.02 -9.03
CA ASP A 41 2.94 -15.94 -10.28
C ASP A 41 4.11 -14.94 -10.24
N CYS A 42 4.13 -14.04 -9.25
CA CYS A 42 5.20 -13.05 -9.07
C CYS A 42 6.25 -13.59 -8.10
N ARG A 43 7.28 -14.25 -8.62
CA ARG A 43 8.33 -14.94 -7.83
C ARG A 43 9.74 -14.41 -8.05
N SER A 44 9.87 -13.21 -8.62
CA SER A 44 11.20 -12.61 -8.78
C SER A 44 11.69 -12.12 -7.42
N GLU A 45 12.99 -12.28 -7.15
CA GLU A 45 13.60 -11.84 -5.89
C GLU A 45 13.36 -10.34 -5.65
N GLN A 46 13.46 -9.52 -6.71
CA GLN A 46 13.24 -8.07 -6.62
C GLN A 46 11.78 -7.72 -6.26
N TYR A 47 10.80 -8.50 -6.73
CA TYR A 47 9.40 -8.32 -6.34
C TYR A 47 9.20 -8.66 -4.86
N GLU A 48 9.74 -9.79 -4.40
CA GLU A 48 9.62 -10.23 -3.01
C GLU A 48 10.35 -9.29 -2.04
N GLU A 49 11.52 -8.77 -2.41
CA GLU A 49 12.24 -7.76 -1.63
C GLU A 49 11.44 -6.46 -1.50
N ALA A 50 10.90 -5.96 -2.61
CA ALA A 50 10.09 -4.75 -2.61
C ALA A 50 8.79 -4.94 -1.81
N PHE A 51 8.14 -6.11 -1.94
CA PHE A 51 6.97 -6.48 -1.15
C PHE A 51 7.29 -6.48 0.35
N ARG A 52 8.36 -7.15 0.78
CA ARG A 52 8.77 -7.20 2.20
C ARG A 52 9.08 -5.81 2.76
N LEU A 53 9.72 -4.94 1.97
CA LEU A 53 9.95 -3.55 2.38
C LEU A 53 8.63 -2.79 2.57
N GLY A 54 7.69 -2.93 1.62
CA GLY A 54 6.36 -2.33 1.72
C GLY A 54 5.56 -2.84 2.92
N GLU A 55 5.64 -4.15 3.21
CA GLU A 55 4.98 -4.80 4.35
C GLU A 55 5.54 -4.31 5.68
N ALA A 56 6.87 -4.24 5.82
CA ALA A 56 7.51 -3.72 7.01
C ALA A 56 7.11 -2.25 7.28
N LEU A 57 7.03 -1.45 6.22
CA LEU A 57 6.59 -0.05 6.31
C LEU A 57 5.10 0.06 6.67
N SER A 58 4.22 -0.75 6.07
CA SER A 58 2.78 -0.73 6.34
C SER A 58 2.47 -1.17 7.77
N LEU A 59 3.12 -2.22 8.26
CA LEU A 59 3.03 -2.70 9.64
C LEU A 59 3.41 -1.61 10.65
N LYS A 60 4.58 -0.98 10.48
CA LYS A 60 5.03 0.07 11.39
C LYS A 60 4.12 1.29 11.36
N ARG A 61 3.62 1.70 10.18
CA ARG A 61 2.66 2.80 10.06
C ARG A 61 1.35 2.48 10.78
N ARG A 62 0.78 1.28 10.60
CA ARG A 62 -0.42 0.84 11.33
C ARG A 62 -0.21 0.83 12.83
N GLU A 63 0.91 0.27 13.29
CA GLU A 63 1.24 0.25 14.72
C GLU A 63 1.33 1.68 15.28
N LYS A 64 2.01 2.59 14.56
CA LYS A 64 2.07 4.01 14.94
C LYS A 64 0.67 4.63 15.02
N SER A 65 -0.16 4.43 14.00
CA SER A 65 -1.53 4.92 13.98
C SER A 65 -2.34 4.42 15.18
N GLN A 66 -2.27 3.13 15.50
CA GLN A 66 -2.96 2.54 16.66
C GLN A 66 -2.50 3.12 18.00
N LEU A 67 -1.22 3.45 18.14
CA LEU A 67 -0.70 4.11 19.34
C LEU A 67 -1.17 5.56 19.43
N LEU A 68 -1.16 6.29 18.32
CA LEU A 68 -1.62 7.69 18.26
C LEU A 68 -3.12 7.83 18.55
N GLU A 69 -3.94 6.86 18.14
CA GLU A 69 -5.38 6.83 18.44
C GLU A 69 -5.69 6.81 19.95
N ARG A 70 -4.73 6.39 20.78
CA ARG A 70 -4.89 6.27 22.24
C ARG A 70 -3.76 6.94 23.02
N GLU A 71 -3.15 7.98 22.44
CA GLU A 71 -1.95 8.65 22.95
C GLU A 71 -2.03 9.05 24.43
N ASP A 72 -3.18 9.56 24.87
CA ASP A 72 -3.43 10.00 26.25
C ASP A 72 -3.36 8.87 27.29
N SER A 73 -3.52 7.62 26.85
CA SER A 73 -3.59 6.43 27.70
C SER A 73 -2.34 5.56 27.66
N LEU A 74 -1.32 5.95 26.89
CA LEU A 74 -0.13 5.12 26.69
C LEU A 74 0.67 4.94 27.99
N ASP A 75 1.20 3.74 28.20
CA ASP A 75 2.17 3.47 29.26
C ASP A 75 3.60 3.94 28.87
N SER A 76 4.60 3.70 29.72
CA SER A 76 5.97 4.13 29.44
C SER A 76 6.64 3.34 28.31
N ALA A 77 6.31 2.05 28.16
CA ALA A 77 6.84 1.18 27.13
C ALA A 77 6.24 1.53 25.76
N GLU A 78 4.93 1.78 25.71
CA GLU A 78 4.22 2.21 24.50
C GLU A 78 4.71 3.58 24.01
N ARG A 79 4.95 4.55 24.90
CA ARG A 79 5.57 5.82 24.51
C ARG A 79 6.99 5.63 23.96
N ALA A 80 7.77 4.72 24.53
CA ALA A 80 9.09 4.39 24.00
C ALA A 80 9.00 3.74 22.62
N ARG A 81 7.99 2.87 22.43
CA ARG A 81 7.71 2.24 21.14
C ARG A 81 7.30 3.27 20.09
N LEU A 82 6.41 4.21 20.43
CA LEU A 82 6.00 5.30 19.54
C LEU A 82 7.21 6.11 19.05
N ARG A 83 8.12 6.51 19.96
CA ARG A 83 9.38 7.19 19.58
C ARG A 83 10.27 6.38 18.66
N SER A 84 10.32 5.05 18.85
CA SER A 84 11.07 4.18 17.93
C SER A 84 10.43 4.17 16.54
N LEU A 85 9.10 4.05 16.47
CA LEU A 85 8.38 4.08 15.20
C LEU A 85 8.54 5.41 14.47
N GLU A 86 8.56 6.52 15.20
CA GLU A 86 8.83 7.86 14.65
C GLU A 86 10.21 8.00 14.01
N ARG A 87 11.20 7.24 14.46
CA ARG A 87 12.53 7.17 13.85
C ARG A 87 12.59 6.16 12.71
N ASP A 88 12.11 4.93 12.93
CA ASP A 88 12.25 3.82 11.99
C ASP A 88 11.45 4.03 10.69
N ILE A 89 10.25 4.65 10.77
CA ILE A 89 9.40 4.86 9.59
C ILE A 89 10.09 5.76 8.56
N PRO A 90 10.60 6.96 8.91
CA PRO A 90 11.36 7.79 7.97
C PRO A 90 12.59 7.10 7.36
N GLU A 91 13.27 6.23 8.11
CA GLU A 91 14.41 5.46 7.60
C GLU A 91 13.96 4.49 6.49
N LEU A 92 12.87 3.74 6.71
CA LEU A 92 12.30 2.85 5.68
C LEU A 92 11.73 3.61 4.49
N GLU A 93 11.11 4.77 4.70
CA GLU A 93 10.63 5.63 3.61
C GLU A 93 11.80 6.16 2.78
N THR A 94 12.90 6.53 3.43
CA THR A 94 14.13 6.96 2.74
C THR A 94 14.70 5.83 1.90
N LEU A 95 14.77 4.62 2.44
CA LEU A 95 15.20 3.44 1.70
C LEU A 95 14.29 3.18 0.49
N ALA A 96 12.97 3.23 0.67
CA ALA A 96 12.00 3.06 -0.40
C ALA A 96 12.11 4.16 -1.49
N ARG A 97 12.38 5.40 -1.10
CA ARG A 97 12.67 6.51 -2.04
C ARG A 97 13.95 6.27 -2.83
N MET A 98 15.03 5.85 -2.16
CA MET A 98 16.30 5.52 -2.82
C MET A 98 16.16 4.39 -3.84
N GLN A 99 15.25 3.44 -3.60
CA GLN A 99 14.92 2.34 -4.51
C GLN A 99 13.86 2.73 -5.57
N GLY A 100 13.35 3.97 -5.54
CA GLY A 100 12.37 4.47 -6.51
C GLY A 100 10.94 3.95 -6.32
N TYR A 101 10.59 3.46 -5.13
CA TYR A 101 9.23 2.98 -4.82
C TYR A 101 8.31 4.06 -4.27
N LEU A 102 8.88 5.10 -3.66
CA LEU A 102 8.16 6.26 -3.19
C LEU A 102 8.59 7.51 -3.98
N PRO A 103 7.68 8.49 -4.17
CA PRO A 103 8.05 9.76 -4.77
C PRO A 103 9.11 10.47 -3.91
N PRO A 104 9.93 11.34 -4.51
CA PRO A 104 10.87 12.16 -3.74
C PRO A 104 10.10 12.97 -2.70
N GLU A 105 10.73 13.22 -1.56
CA GLU A 105 10.15 14.05 -0.51
C GLU A 105 9.87 15.44 -1.11
N GLN A 106 8.61 15.85 -1.11
CA GLN A 106 8.27 17.21 -1.53
C GLN A 106 8.83 18.13 -0.46
N THR A 107 9.99 18.75 -0.71
CA THR A 107 10.41 19.87 0.11
C THR A 107 9.28 20.87 0.08
N PRO A 108 8.73 21.28 1.24
CA PRO A 108 7.68 22.28 1.28
C PRO A 108 8.19 23.47 0.49
N GLU A 109 7.53 23.78 -0.63
CA GLU A 109 7.90 24.91 -1.48
C GLU A 109 7.94 26.12 -0.56
N THR A 110 9.17 26.58 -0.27
CA THR A 110 9.40 27.79 0.49
C THR A 110 8.71 28.88 -0.29
N GLY A 111 7.60 29.38 0.25
CA GLY A 111 6.70 30.30 -0.41
C GLY A 111 7.48 31.44 -1.07
N ARG A 112 7.70 31.33 -2.38
CA ARG A 112 8.02 32.47 -3.22
C ARG A 112 6.68 33.10 -3.56
N GLN A 113 6.11 33.81 -2.57
CA GLN A 113 5.13 34.84 -2.88
C GLN A 113 5.86 35.94 -3.66
N PRO A 114 5.31 36.39 -4.80
CA PRO A 114 5.88 37.49 -5.59
C PRO A 114 5.83 38.82 -4.84
#